data_AF-A0A1G9NK28-F1
#
_entry.id   AF-A0A1G9NK28-F1
#
_cell.length_a   1.000
_cell.length_b   1.000
_cell.length_c   1.000
_cell.angle_alpha   90.00
_cell.angle_beta   90.00
_cell.angle_gamma   90.00
#
_symmetry.space_group_name_H-M   'P 1'
#
loop_
_entity.id
_entity.type
_entity.pdbx_description
1 polymer ?
#
loop_
_entity_poly.entity_id
_entity_poly.type
_entity_poly.pdbx_seq_one_letter_code
_entity_poly.pdbx_strand_id
1 'polypeptide(L)'
;MTVERTVHLRFGDPARTAGTHRNLSAVRSDGAVLWVAGDETATIERLVADDPGEPRRYAQQAGVRLADLVELPGTRDDEADIEGLARDGCSLWAVGSHSLRRKQIEDRHGDRKALRRLAEVTGQPNRQILVRLPVAIVDGLPTVVPELEQDGVRHRAASFGVHGPDLRDVLADDEHLGPFLPLPGKDGGLDVEGIAVAGPRVYLGLRGPVLRGWAVVLQLRPEADPDAPERLRLSPLDDGRAYRKHVLRLGGLGVRDLCPDGDDLLVLAGPTMDLDGPVHVVRWHGALRADTPQVVRGDQLTRELDLPHGEGCDHAEGIGLLGPPGSGRLVVVHDSPSPARLTDDGVLADVVRLPGAPDRSATDRGGGPAEQEATPGREESGTTSRGVHLREITDDNREAVRALRVRGRQERFVASVSTSLRDAAESPKANPWYRAVYCGEEPVGFVMLSWKPRKGPYRGRHFLWRLLVDKRHQGRGIGRAVLTQLVDLVRADGGTELLTSIEPGKGGPWPFYQGLGFQPTGELDDGEIVLRLPLPAR
;
A
#
# COMPACT_ATOMS: atom_id res chain seq x y z
N MET A 1 5.05 27.86 -8.81
CA MET A 1 5.76 28.03 -7.52
C MET A 1 5.01 27.20 -6.50
N THR A 2 5.63 26.15 -5.97
CA THR A 2 4.95 25.16 -5.09
C THR A 2 5.09 25.51 -3.60
N VAL A 3 6.17 26.22 -3.22
CA VAL A 3 6.45 26.66 -1.85
C VAL A 3 5.72 27.97 -1.56
N GLU A 4 4.85 27.98 -0.54
CA GLU A 4 4.10 29.15 -0.06
C GLU A 4 5.01 30.04 0.80
N ARG A 5 5.79 29.43 1.71
CA ARG A 5 6.75 30.09 2.60
C ARG A 5 7.72 29.08 3.21
N THR A 6 8.73 29.57 3.91
CA THR A 6 9.58 28.73 4.77
C THR A 6 9.19 28.86 6.23
N VAL A 7 9.60 27.88 7.04
CA VAL A 7 9.49 27.89 8.50
C VAL A 7 10.87 27.55 9.10
N HIS A 8 11.29 28.30 10.10
CA HIS A 8 12.59 28.08 10.73
C HIS A 8 12.48 27.05 11.87
N LEU A 9 13.20 25.94 11.77
CA LEU A 9 13.34 24.91 12.80
C LEU A 9 14.63 25.14 13.60
N ARG A 10 14.50 25.65 14.82
CA ARG A 10 15.64 25.99 15.69
C ARG A 10 15.96 24.87 16.68
N PHE A 11 17.22 24.48 16.73
CA PHE A 11 17.73 23.38 17.56
C PHE A 11 18.64 23.88 18.67
N GLY A 12 18.55 23.25 19.85
CA GLY A 12 19.46 23.49 20.97
C GLY A 12 20.88 22.97 20.69
N ASP A 13 21.84 23.41 21.50
CA ASP A 13 23.26 23.06 21.34
C ASP A 13 23.53 21.54 21.26
N PRO A 14 22.85 20.67 22.05
CA PRO A 14 23.06 19.22 21.95
C PRO A 14 22.73 18.66 20.56
N ALA A 15 21.55 19.01 20.02
CA ALA A 15 21.11 18.55 18.70
C ALA A 15 21.96 19.14 17.56
N ARG A 16 22.50 20.36 17.72
CA ARG A 16 23.44 20.92 16.74
C ARG A 16 24.80 20.22 16.76
N THR A 17 25.27 19.86 17.96
CA THR A 17 26.52 19.11 18.14
C THR A 17 26.42 17.70 17.57
N ALA A 18 25.26 17.06 17.70
CA ALA A 18 24.98 15.72 17.19
C ALA A 18 24.66 15.68 15.68
N GLY A 19 24.63 16.81 14.98
CA GLY A 19 24.36 16.85 13.55
C GLY A 19 22.87 16.82 13.16
N THR A 20 21.94 16.47 14.07
CA THR A 20 20.50 16.27 13.79
C THR A 20 19.85 17.39 12.97
N HIS A 21 20.21 18.65 13.22
CA HIS A 21 19.71 19.81 12.45
C HIS A 21 20.06 19.83 10.95
N ARG A 22 20.94 18.94 10.47
CA ARG A 22 21.44 18.94 9.09
C ARG A 22 20.89 17.79 8.24
N ASN A 23 20.35 16.73 8.83
CA ASN A 23 19.81 15.60 8.07
C ASN A 23 18.46 15.20 8.67
N LEU A 24 17.39 15.90 8.29
CA LEU A 24 16.04 15.60 8.79
C LEU A 24 15.35 14.64 7.83
N SER A 25 15.09 13.43 8.30
CA SER A 25 14.44 12.35 7.56
C SER A 25 12.94 12.25 7.85
N ALA A 26 12.51 12.64 9.06
CA ALA A 26 11.11 12.46 9.47
C ALA A 26 10.52 13.70 10.15
N VAL A 27 9.23 13.94 9.93
CA VAL A 27 8.48 15.05 10.54
C VAL A 27 7.04 14.68 10.83
N ARG A 28 6.50 15.10 11.99
CA ARG A 28 5.07 15.02 12.28
C ARG A 28 4.59 16.16 13.16
N SER A 29 3.55 16.85 12.70
CA SER A 29 2.83 17.87 13.48
C SER A 29 1.96 17.27 14.57
N ASP A 30 1.90 17.91 15.73
CA ASP A 30 1.02 17.55 16.85
C ASP A 30 0.57 18.83 17.59
N GLY A 31 -0.45 19.48 17.07
CA GLY A 31 -0.96 20.76 17.59
C GLY A 31 0.12 21.86 17.54
N ALA A 32 0.51 22.36 18.72
CA ALA A 32 1.55 23.40 18.85
C ALA A 32 2.98 22.87 18.67
N VAL A 33 3.14 21.56 18.51
CA VAL A 33 4.45 20.89 18.48
C VAL A 33 4.72 20.32 17.09
N LEU A 34 6.00 20.29 16.72
CA LEU A 34 6.54 19.53 15.61
C LEU A 34 7.54 18.50 16.14
N TRP A 35 7.26 17.24 15.87
CA TRP A 35 8.19 16.13 16.07
C TRP A 35 9.07 16.00 14.84
N VAL A 36 10.38 15.92 15.03
CA VAL A 36 11.35 15.69 13.94
C VAL A 36 12.39 14.67 14.38
N ALA A 37 12.96 13.95 13.43
CA ALA A 37 14.09 13.06 13.64
C ALA A 37 15.03 13.10 12.43
N GLY A 38 16.26 12.65 12.65
CA GLY A 38 17.27 12.50 11.61
C GLY A 38 17.84 11.09 11.56
N ASP A 39 18.63 10.81 10.53
CA ASP A 39 19.21 9.50 10.23
C ASP A 39 20.45 9.16 11.09
N GLU A 40 21.23 10.17 11.50
CA GLU A 40 22.49 10.00 12.23
C GLU A 40 22.34 9.68 13.74
N THR A 41 21.12 9.67 14.29
CA THR A 41 20.91 9.53 15.75
C THR A 41 19.78 8.56 16.09
N ALA A 42 19.66 8.21 17.37
CA ALA A 42 18.51 7.49 17.93
C ALA A 42 17.65 8.42 18.80
N THR A 43 17.46 9.67 18.35
CA THR A 43 16.70 10.70 19.07
C THR A 43 15.51 11.21 18.27
N ILE A 44 14.44 11.52 19.00
CA ILE A 44 13.30 12.28 18.48
C ILE A 44 13.34 13.65 19.13
N GLU A 45 13.24 14.68 18.31
CA GLU A 45 13.26 16.07 18.74
C GLU A 45 11.85 16.65 18.71
N ARG A 46 11.49 17.32 19.79
CA ARG A 46 10.24 18.07 19.91
C ARG A 46 10.52 19.55 19.81
N LEU A 47 9.93 20.22 18.83
CA LEU A 47 10.00 21.67 18.66
C LEU A 47 8.63 22.31 18.88
N VAL A 48 8.59 23.52 19.44
CA VAL A 48 7.36 24.24 19.78
C VAL A 48 7.18 25.43 18.84
N ALA A 49 6.00 25.56 18.25
CA ALA A 49 5.63 26.67 17.37
C ALA A 49 5.62 28.00 18.13
N ASP A 50 6.02 29.07 17.44
CA ASP A 50 5.78 30.44 17.89
C ASP A 50 4.30 30.83 17.82
N ASP A 51 3.61 30.40 16.77
CA ASP A 51 2.17 30.49 16.59
C ASP A 51 1.64 29.13 16.08
N PRO A 52 0.87 28.37 16.87
CA PRO A 52 0.31 27.09 16.44
C PRO A 52 -0.62 27.16 15.22
N GLY A 53 -1.26 28.32 14.97
CA GLY A 53 -2.17 28.50 13.84
C GLY A 53 -1.45 28.78 12.52
N GLU A 54 -0.33 29.52 12.59
CA GLU A 54 0.49 29.87 11.43
C GLU A 54 1.98 29.92 11.79
N PRO A 55 2.62 28.76 12.02
CA PRO A 55 3.95 28.69 12.60
C PRO A 55 5.00 29.25 11.65
N ARG A 56 5.71 30.30 12.04
CA ARG A 56 6.85 30.86 11.29
C ARG A 56 8.18 30.35 11.82
N ARG A 57 8.18 29.90 13.08
CA ARG A 57 9.34 29.31 13.74
C ARG A 57 8.91 28.21 14.69
N TYR A 58 9.66 27.13 14.71
CA TYR A 58 9.66 26.13 15.76
C TYR A 58 10.95 26.24 16.58
N ALA A 59 10.87 26.23 17.90
CA ALA A 59 12.00 26.38 18.82
C ALA A 59 11.80 25.56 20.10
N GLN A 60 12.44 25.94 21.21
CA GLN A 60 12.29 25.27 22.52
C GLN A 60 12.48 23.75 22.43
N GLN A 61 13.55 23.34 21.75
CA GLN A 61 13.85 21.94 21.48
C GLN A 61 13.93 21.13 22.77
N ALA A 62 13.25 19.98 22.78
CA ALA A 62 13.39 18.94 23.78
C ALA A 62 13.63 17.59 23.08
N GLY A 63 14.78 16.99 23.33
CA GLY A 63 15.19 15.72 22.72
C GLY A 63 14.88 14.53 23.60
N VAL A 64 14.48 13.43 22.97
CA VAL A 64 14.17 12.15 23.61
C VAL A 64 14.99 11.06 22.96
N ARG A 65 15.85 10.40 23.74
CA ARG A 65 16.60 9.23 23.26
C ARG A 65 15.72 7.99 23.35
N LEU A 66 15.65 7.20 22.27
CA LEU A 66 14.84 5.99 22.26
C LEU A 66 15.27 4.98 23.33
N ALA A 67 16.59 4.83 23.53
CA ALA A 67 17.18 3.93 24.52
C ALA A 67 16.82 4.25 25.99
N ASP A 68 16.27 5.44 26.25
CA ASP A 68 15.81 5.82 27.59
C ASP A 68 14.35 5.38 27.85
N LEU A 69 13.63 4.95 26.82
CA LEU A 69 12.22 4.58 26.87
C LEU A 69 11.94 3.13 26.49
N VAL A 70 12.68 2.60 25.52
CA VAL A 70 12.51 1.24 25.00
C VAL A 70 13.87 0.54 24.92
N GLU A 71 13.82 -0.79 24.95
CA GLU A 71 14.99 -1.58 24.59
C GLU A 71 15.24 -1.47 23.08
N LEU A 72 16.51 -1.29 22.72
CA LEU A 72 16.98 -1.28 21.35
C LEU A 72 17.73 -2.58 21.05
N PRO A 73 17.69 -3.09 19.81
CA PRO A 73 18.34 -4.36 19.43
C PRO A 73 19.87 -4.27 19.38
N GLY A 74 20.45 -3.07 19.30
CA GLY A 74 21.89 -2.79 19.29
C GLY A 74 22.35 -2.04 20.53
N THR A 75 23.45 -1.30 20.42
CA THR A 75 23.94 -0.51 21.56
C THR A 75 23.12 0.77 21.75
N ARG A 76 23.13 1.34 22.96
CA ARG A 76 22.30 2.52 23.29
C ARG A 76 22.63 3.77 22.47
N ASP A 77 23.85 3.87 21.97
CA ASP A 77 24.37 5.05 21.27
C ASP A 77 24.44 4.88 19.75
N ASP A 78 24.17 3.68 19.22
CA ASP A 78 24.13 3.44 17.77
C ASP A 78 22.93 4.19 17.15
N GLU A 79 23.16 4.82 16.00
CA GLU A 79 22.12 5.47 15.19
C GLU A 79 20.96 4.51 14.88
N ALA A 80 19.74 5.04 14.89
CA ALA A 80 18.54 4.27 14.57
C ALA A 80 18.04 4.49 13.14
N ASP A 81 18.58 5.48 12.41
CA ASP A 81 18.19 5.78 11.03
C ASP A 81 16.66 5.97 10.96
N ILE A 82 16.13 6.91 11.74
CA ILE A 82 14.69 7.08 11.93
C ILE A 82 14.11 7.68 10.65
N GLU A 83 13.45 6.87 9.83
CA GLU A 83 12.92 7.27 8.51
C GLU A 83 11.42 7.59 8.53
N GLY A 84 10.80 7.64 9.70
CA GLY A 84 9.39 8.00 9.77
C GLY A 84 8.88 8.25 11.18
N LEU A 85 7.97 9.21 11.28
CA LEU A 85 7.23 9.52 12.50
C LEU A 85 5.72 9.53 12.23
N ALA A 86 4.93 8.95 13.13
CA ALA A 86 3.47 9.00 13.04
C ALA A 86 2.83 9.28 14.39
N ARG A 87 1.66 9.93 14.36
CA ARG A 87 0.91 10.30 15.56
C ARG A 87 -0.52 9.82 15.41
N ASP A 88 -0.98 9.01 16.36
CA ASP A 88 -2.38 8.56 16.45
C ASP A 88 -2.79 8.38 17.92
N GLY A 89 -4.00 8.84 18.28
CA GLY A 89 -4.51 8.74 19.66
C GLY A 89 -3.60 9.39 20.71
N CYS A 90 -3.07 8.61 21.65
CA CYS A 90 -2.07 9.03 22.65
C CYS A 90 -0.65 8.47 22.36
N SER A 91 -0.38 8.01 21.14
CA SER A 91 0.88 7.37 20.76
C SER A 91 1.61 8.16 19.67
N LEU A 92 2.91 8.32 19.87
CA LEU A 92 3.89 8.66 18.83
C LEU A 92 4.57 7.36 18.38
N TRP A 93 4.75 7.19 17.08
CA TRP A 93 5.43 6.05 16.49
C TRP A 93 6.66 6.52 15.75
N ALA A 94 7.72 5.71 15.80
CA ALA A 94 8.91 5.89 14.98
C ALA A 94 9.34 4.57 14.36
N VAL A 95 9.91 4.62 13.16
CA VAL A 95 10.41 3.45 12.45
C VAL A 95 11.82 3.74 11.96
N GLY A 96 12.71 2.75 12.07
CA GLY A 96 14.03 2.79 11.43
C GLY A 96 13.94 2.38 9.96
N SER A 97 15.03 2.43 9.20
CA SER A 97 15.02 2.05 7.79
C SER A 97 14.87 0.55 7.51
N HIS A 98 15.12 -0.33 8.48
CA HIS A 98 15.22 -1.79 8.29
C HIS A 98 16.21 -2.24 7.20
N SER A 99 17.07 -1.33 6.74
CA SER A 99 17.95 -1.56 5.59
C SER A 99 19.27 -2.22 5.96
N LEU A 100 19.86 -2.92 4.99
CA LEU A 100 21.30 -3.18 5.00
C LEU A 100 22.02 -2.03 4.31
N ARG A 101 23.30 -1.83 4.63
CA ARG A 101 24.12 -0.79 4.01
C ARG A 101 25.43 -1.32 3.46
N ARG A 102 25.90 -0.67 2.41
CA ARG A 102 27.25 -0.83 1.87
C ARG A 102 28.17 0.20 2.52
N LYS A 103 29.42 -0.17 2.82
CA LYS A 103 30.35 0.80 3.43
C LYS A 103 30.73 1.90 2.43
N GLN A 104 30.53 3.14 2.85
CA GLN A 104 30.88 4.34 2.08
C GLN A 104 32.39 4.43 1.81
N ILE A 105 32.77 4.93 0.63
CA ILE A 105 34.13 5.34 0.28
C ILE A 105 34.33 6.80 0.72
N GLU A 106 35.56 7.15 1.07
CA GLU A 106 35.93 8.51 1.46
C GLU A 106 37.20 8.87 0.70
N ASP A 107 37.44 10.15 0.42
CA ASP A 107 38.55 10.61 -0.43
C ASP A 107 39.94 10.15 0.05
N ARG A 108 40.08 9.92 1.36
CA ARG A 108 41.32 9.40 1.97
C ARG A 108 41.60 7.92 1.65
N HIS A 109 40.68 7.20 1.02
CA HIS A 109 40.82 5.77 0.75
C HIS A 109 41.50 5.51 -0.60
N GLY A 110 42.70 4.93 -0.59
CA GLY A 110 43.30 4.41 -1.82
C GLY A 110 42.51 3.25 -2.44
N ASP A 111 42.66 3.04 -3.75
CA ASP A 111 41.81 2.19 -4.60
C ASP A 111 41.52 0.80 -4.02
N ARG A 112 42.55 0.08 -3.55
CA ARG A 112 42.38 -1.26 -2.96
C ARG A 112 41.52 -1.25 -1.69
N LYS A 113 41.58 -0.18 -0.90
CA LYS A 113 40.72 -0.03 0.28
C LYS A 113 39.30 0.35 -0.16
N ALA A 114 39.15 1.24 -1.14
CA ALA A 114 37.85 1.62 -1.68
C ALA A 114 37.08 0.40 -2.23
N LEU A 115 37.71 -0.42 -3.09
CA LEU A 115 37.10 -1.63 -3.64
C LEU A 115 36.69 -2.65 -2.56
N ARG A 116 37.53 -2.85 -1.54
CA ARG A 116 37.20 -3.74 -0.41
C ARG A 116 36.02 -3.24 0.40
N ARG A 117 35.90 -1.92 0.61
CA ARG A 117 34.77 -1.33 1.34
C ARG A 117 33.47 -1.48 0.55
N LEU A 118 33.51 -1.25 -0.76
CA LEU A 118 32.35 -1.49 -1.61
C LEU A 118 31.89 -2.95 -1.63
N ALA A 119 32.75 -3.94 -1.38
CA ALA A 119 32.33 -5.34 -1.30
C ALA A 119 31.60 -5.69 0.01
N GLU A 120 31.68 -4.85 1.04
CA GLU A 120 31.18 -5.14 2.37
C GLU A 120 29.74 -4.63 2.55
N VAL A 121 28.83 -5.57 2.84
CA VAL A 121 27.44 -5.29 3.22
C VAL A 121 27.28 -5.60 4.70
N THR A 122 26.72 -4.65 5.44
CA THR A 122 26.53 -4.74 6.89
C THR A 122 25.12 -4.35 7.26
N GLY A 123 24.54 -5.04 8.24
CA GLY A 123 23.36 -4.55 8.95
C GLY A 123 23.75 -3.71 10.17
N GLN A 124 22.83 -2.91 10.67
CA GLN A 124 22.90 -2.30 11.99
C GLN A 124 21.63 -2.68 12.76
N PRO A 125 21.75 -3.29 13.95
CA PRO A 125 20.58 -3.71 14.70
C PRO A 125 19.60 -2.57 14.96
N ASN A 126 20.07 -1.39 15.39
CA ASN A 126 19.19 -0.25 15.75
C ASN A 126 18.37 0.31 14.59
N ARG A 127 18.69 -0.02 13.33
CA ARG A 127 17.85 0.33 12.18
C ARG A 127 16.61 -0.56 12.05
N GLN A 128 16.58 -1.70 12.73
CA GLN A 128 15.52 -2.72 12.65
C GLN A 128 14.42 -2.50 13.70
N ILE A 129 13.98 -1.25 13.88
CA ILE A 129 13.04 -0.90 14.94
C ILE A 129 11.70 -0.39 14.38
N LEU A 130 10.63 -0.72 15.10
CA LEU A 130 9.36 -0.03 15.08
C LEU A 130 8.96 0.19 16.53
N VAL A 131 8.81 1.45 16.94
CA VAL A 131 8.57 1.82 18.33
C VAL A 131 7.25 2.57 18.47
N ARG A 132 6.55 2.32 19.58
CA ARG A 132 5.37 3.05 20.00
C ARG A 132 5.64 3.69 21.36
N LEU A 133 5.50 5.01 21.44
CA LEU A 133 5.82 5.82 22.60
C LEU A 133 4.55 6.55 23.08
N PRO A 134 4.10 6.37 24.33
CA PRO A 134 3.00 7.15 24.88
C PRO A 134 3.32 8.65 24.92
N VAL A 135 2.33 9.48 24.65
CA VAL A 135 2.40 10.94 24.67
C VAL A 135 1.38 11.48 25.67
N ALA A 136 1.87 12.12 26.72
CA ALA A 136 1.07 12.85 27.69
C ALA A 136 1.10 14.36 27.41
N ILE A 137 0.14 15.11 27.98
CA ILE A 137 0.22 16.57 28.02
C ILE A 137 0.92 16.99 29.30
N VAL A 138 2.13 17.51 29.19
CA VAL A 138 2.94 18.02 30.30
C VAL A 138 3.15 19.51 30.07
N ASP A 139 2.79 20.34 31.05
CA ASP A 139 2.84 21.81 30.95
C ASP A 139 2.14 22.36 29.70
N GLY A 140 1.01 21.75 29.33
CA GLY A 140 0.21 22.15 28.17
C GLY A 140 0.77 21.71 26.81
N LEU A 141 1.83 20.90 26.79
CA LEU A 141 2.45 20.46 25.54
C LEU A 141 2.52 18.92 25.43
N PRO A 142 2.31 18.37 24.22
CA PRO A 142 2.61 16.97 23.94
C PRO A 142 4.06 16.63 24.33
N THR A 143 4.21 15.60 25.16
CA THR A 143 5.49 15.15 25.71
C THR A 143 5.50 13.62 25.78
N VAL A 144 6.54 13.01 25.23
CA VAL A 144 6.71 11.54 25.31
C VAL A 144 6.99 11.13 26.75
N VAL A 145 6.32 10.07 27.20
CA VAL A 145 6.50 9.48 28.54
C VAL A 145 6.67 7.95 28.45
N PRO A 146 7.34 7.30 29.41
CA PRO A 146 7.52 5.85 29.40
C PRO A 146 6.21 5.05 29.51
N GLU A 147 5.25 5.60 30.26
CA GLU A 147 3.94 5.01 30.49
C GLU A 147 2.88 6.11 30.67
N LEU A 148 1.67 5.84 30.18
CA LEU A 148 0.49 6.69 30.33
C LEU A 148 -0.72 5.81 30.62
N GLU A 149 -1.54 6.20 31.60
CA GLU A 149 -2.86 5.60 31.82
C GLU A 149 -3.92 6.55 31.27
N GLN A 150 -4.72 6.08 30.32
CA GLN A 150 -5.78 6.86 29.68
C GLN A 150 -7.00 5.96 29.47
N ASP A 151 -8.18 6.44 29.84
CA ASP A 151 -9.46 5.71 29.70
C ASP A 151 -9.44 4.29 30.32
N GLY A 152 -8.69 4.13 31.43
CA GLY A 152 -8.51 2.84 32.12
C GLY A 152 -7.59 1.86 31.40
N VAL A 153 -6.96 2.26 30.30
CA VAL A 153 -5.96 1.50 29.56
C VAL A 153 -4.57 2.05 29.84
N ARG A 154 -3.64 1.15 30.15
CA ARG A 154 -2.24 1.49 30.39
C ARG A 154 -1.44 1.32 29.11
N HIS A 155 -0.87 2.40 28.62
CA HIS A 155 -0.02 2.46 27.44
C HIS A 155 1.44 2.56 27.89
N ARG A 156 2.24 1.55 27.55
CA ARG A 156 3.68 1.53 27.79
C ARG A 156 4.46 1.70 26.48
N ALA A 157 5.60 2.39 26.58
CA ALA A 157 6.58 2.47 25.51
C ALA A 157 7.02 1.05 25.11
N ALA A 158 6.96 0.75 23.82
CA ALA A 158 7.18 -0.61 23.33
C ALA A 158 7.92 -0.65 21.99
N SER A 159 8.69 -1.71 21.76
CA SER A 159 9.43 -1.94 20.52
C SER A 159 9.09 -3.29 19.89
N PHE A 160 9.08 -3.33 18.56
CA PHE A 160 8.94 -4.54 17.75
C PHE A 160 10.31 -5.05 17.31
N GLY A 161 10.49 -6.37 17.25
CA GLY A 161 11.67 -7.02 16.65
C GLY A 161 12.90 -7.15 17.55
N VAL A 162 12.87 -6.62 18.79
CA VAL A 162 13.99 -6.80 19.74
C VAL A 162 14.05 -8.24 20.27
N HIS A 163 12.89 -8.80 20.58
CA HIS A 163 12.74 -10.16 21.10
C HIS A 163 11.79 -10.94 20.19
N GLY A 164 12.32 -11.86 19.40
CA GLY A 164 11.55 -12.64 18.43
C GLY A 164 11.80 -12.18 16.99
N PRO A 165 10.90 -12.51 16.05
CA PRO A 165 11.09 -12.17 14.64
C PRO A 165 10.98 -10.66 14.42
N ASP A 166 11.94 -10.10 13.70
CA ASP A 166 11.89 -8.72 13.22
C ASP A 166 11.11 -8.59 11.89
N LEU A 167 11.07 -7.39 11.31
CA LEU A 167 10.36 -7.18 10.05
C LEU A 167 10.98 -7.99 8.90
N ARG A 168 12.30 -8.14 8.88
CA ARG A 168 13.02 -8.88 7.84
C ARG A 168 12.73 -10.38 7.94
N ASP A 169 12.65 -10.92 9.15
CA ASP A 169 12.21 -12.30 9.40
C ASP A 169 10.77 -12.52 8.91
N VAL A 170 9.87 -11.57 9.20
CA VAL A 170 8.47 -11.62 8.75
C VAL A 170 8.35 -11.59 7.21
N LEU A 171 9.29 -10.93 6.53
CA LEU A 171 9.31 -10.79 5.08
C LEU A 171 10.14 -11.88 4.36
N ALA A 172 10.85 -12.74 5.08
CA ALA A 172 11.84 -13.66 4.51
C ALA A 172 11.28 -14.58 3.41
N ASP A 173 10.09 -15.14 3.65
CA ASP A 173 9.41 -16.06 2.72
C ASP A 173 8.45 -15.34 1.76
N ASP A 174 8.48 -14.00 1.71
CA ASP A 174 7.65 -13.25 0.78
C ASP A 174 8.14 -13.44 -0.66
N GLU A 175 7.25 -13.91 -1.53
CA GLU A 175 7.58 -14.20 -2.94
C GLU A 175 8.04 -12.97 -3.73
N HIS A 176 7.74 -11.75 -3.27
CA HIS A 176 8.11 -10.50 -3.95
C HIS A 176 9.28 -9.79 -3.25
N LEU A 177 9.29 -9.75 -1.92
CA LEU A 177 10.23 -8.95 -1.12
C LEU A 177 11.41 -9.77 -0.59
N GLY A 178 11.22 -11.06 -0.30
CA GLY A 178 12.26 -11.97 0.17
C GLY A 178 13.56 -11.93 -0.67
N PRO A 179 13.48 -11.97 -2.01
CA PRO A 179 14.66 -11.89 -2.88
C PRO A 179 15.49 -10.60 -2.75
N PHE A 180 14.92 -9.51 -2.23
CA PHE A 180 15.59 -8.21 -2.08
C PHE A 180 16.17 -7.99 -0.68
N LEU A 181 15.80 -8.80 0.32
CA LEU A 181 16.30 -8.65 1.68
C LEU A 181 17.84 -8.71 1.79
N PRO A 182 18.56 -9.58 1.04
CA PRO A 182 20.02 -9.62 1.13
C PRO A 182 20.74 -8.38 0.55
N LEU A 183 20.03 -7.50 -0.15
CA LEU A 183 20.60 -6.33 -0.81
C LEU A 183 20.63 -5.10 0.13
N PRO A 184 21.63 -4.21 0.02
CA PRO A 184 21.60 -2.90 0.66
C PRO A 184 20.43 -2.02 0.20
N GLY A 185 19.90 -1.16 1.07
CA GLY A 185 18.77 -0.27 0.76
C GLY A 185 19.04 0.62 -0.46
N LYS A 186 20.18 1.33 -0.46
CA LYS A 186 20.65 2.17 -1.59
C LYS A 186 20.98 1.40 -2.87
N ASP A 187 20.99 0.06 -2.84
CA ASP A 187 21.18 -0.82 -3.99
C ASP A 187 19.85 -1.47 -4.45
N GLY A 188 18.71 -0.99 -3.94
CA GLY A 188 17.37 -1.51 -4.24
C GLY A 188 16.90 -2.63 -3.31
N GLY A 189 17.57 -2.85 -2.18
CA GLY A 189 17.13 -3.75 -1.11
C GLY A 189 15.94 -3.22 -0.31
N LEU A 190 15.58 -3.93 0.77
CA LEU A 190 14.57 -3.44 1.71
C LEU A 190 15.03 -2.12 2.33
N ASP A 191 14.16 -1.12 2.24
CA ASP A 191 14.38 0.19 2.81
C ASP A 191 13.02 0.80 3.14
N VAL A 192 12.71 0.85 4.44
CA VAL A 192 11.48 1.41 4.97
C VAL A 192 11.66 2.91 5.11
N GLU A 193 10.82 3.67 4.44
CA GLU A 193 10.78 5.11 4.57
C GLU A 193 9.30 5.53 4.67
N GLY A 194 9.00 6.33 5.68
CA GLY A 194 7.64 6.73 6.01
C GLY A 194 6.83 5.74 6.84
N ILE A 195 6.02 6.30 7.72
CA ILE A 195 5.05 5.57 8.54
C ILE A 195 3.75 6.36 8.64
N ALA A 196 2.62 5.66 8.53
CA ALA A 196 1.29 6.19 8.82
C ALA A 196 0.59 5.28 9.83
N VAL A 197 -0.19 5.85 10.75
CA VAL A 197 -0.96 5.07 11.72
C VAL A 197 -2.39 5.56 11.74
N ALA A 198 -3.33 4.62 11.73
CA ALA A 198 -4.77 4.90 11.81
C ALA A 198 -5.43 3.83 12.70
N GLY A 199 -5.65 4.15 13.97
CA GLY A 199 -6.09 3.19 14.97
C GLY A 199 -5.11 2.01 15.08
N PRO A 200 -5.56 0.75 14.90
CA PRO A 200 -4.68 -0.41 15.02
C PRO A 200 -3.81 -0.64 13.78
N ARG A 201 -4.02 0.10 12.69
CA ARG A 201 -3.35 -0.14 11.40
C ARG A 201 -2.09 0.71 11.31
N VAL A 202 -0.95 0.06 11.08
CA VAL A 202 0.33 0.72 10.81
C VAL A 202 0.71 0.48 9.35
N TYR A 203 1.00 1.54 8.62
CA TYR A 203 1.43 1.52 7.23
C TYR A 203 2.91 1.89 7.18
N LEU A 204 3.74 1.06 6.54
CA LEU A 204 5.16 1.32 6.32
C LEU A 204 5.39 1.50 4.81
N GLY A 205 5.89 2.66 4.42
CA GLY A 205 6.31 2.92 3.05
C GLY A 205 7.65 2.24 2.77
N LEU A 206 7.84 1.72 1.57
CA LEU A 206 9.13 1.21 1.13
C LEU A 206 9.71 2.16 0.07
N ARG A 207 10.89 2.74 0.33
CA ARG A 207 11.71 3.33 -0.73
C ARG A 207 12.17 2.24 -1.68
N GLY A 208 12.61 1.12 -1.12
CA GLY A 208 13.07 -0.05 -1.84
C GLY A 208 12.54 -1.35 -1.22
N PRO A 209 12.27 -2.39 -2.02
CA PRO A 209 12.40 -2.46 -3.48
C PRO A 209 11.21 -1.85 -4.24
N VAL A 210 11.47 -1.39 -5.47
CA VAL A 210 10.41 -1.00 -6.43
C VAL A 210 10.28 -2.06 -7.53
N LEU A 211 9.09 -2.63 -7.67
CA LEU A 211 8.85 -3.80 -8.51
C LEU A 211 8.31 -3.38 -9.88
N ARG A 212 9.16 -3.30 -10.92
CA ARG A 212 8.77 -2.84 -12.27
C ARG A 212 7.99 -1.51 -12.28
N GLY A 213 8.42 -0.58 -11.44
CA GLY A 213 7.80 0.74 -11.28
C GLY A 213 6.58 0.79 -10.35
N TRP A 214 6.39 -0.25 -9.53
CA TRP A 214 5.39 -0.30 -8.47
C TRP A 214 6.08 -0.20 -7.11
N ALA A 215 5.81 0.88 -6.39
CA ALA A 215 6.24 1.04 -5.01
C ALA A 215 5.39 0.17 -4.09
N VAL A 216 5.90 -0.15 -2.91
CA VAL A 216 5.24 -1.04 -1.96
C VAL A 216 4.95 -0.29 -0.65
N VAL A 217 3.76 -0.51 -0.11
CA VAL A 217 3.38 -0.10 1.25
C VAL A 217 2.93 -1.34 2.01
N LEU A 218 3.54 -1.61 3.15
CA LEU A 218 3.15 -2.70 4.05
C LEU A 218 2.08 -2.20 5.02
N GLN A 219 1.06 -3.00 5.27
CA GLN A 219 0.09 -2.77 6.34
C GLN A 219 0.26 -3.85 7.41
N LEU A 220 0.45 -3.41 8.65
CA LEU A 220 0.71 -4.22 9.85
C LEU A 220 -0.36 -3.94 10.92
N ARG A 221 -0.47 -4.83 11.90
CA ARG A 221 -1.24 -4.62 13.14
C ARG A 221 -0.40 -4.93 14.38
N PRO A 222 0.56 -4.06 14.74
CA PRO A 222 1.35 -4.22 15.95
C PRO A 222 0.50 -3.92 17.20
N GLU A 223 0.54 -4.83 18.16
CA GLU A 223 -0.14 -4.72 19.46
C GLU A 223 0.87 -4.97 20.58
N ALA A 224 0.63 -4.40 21.76
CA ALA A 224 1.45 -4.71 22.93
C ALA A 224 1.29 -6.18 23.31
N ASP A 225 2.38 -6.85 23.67
CA ASP A 225 2.30 -8.20 24.21
C ASP A 225 1.63 -8.15 25.61
N PRO A 226 0.55 -8.93 25.85
CA PRO A 226 -0.12 -8.97 27.14
C PRO A 226 0.78 -9.42 28.30
N ASP A 227 1.77 -10.27 28.02
CA ASP A 227 2.69 -10.83 29.02
C ASP A 227 3.97 -9.99 29.15
N ALA A 228 4.25 -9.14 28.16
CA ALA A 228 5.42 -8.26 28.10
C ALA A 228 5.05 -6.92 27.43
N PRO A 229 4.35 -5.99 28.12
CA PRO A 229 3.78 -4.78 27.52
C PRO A 229 4.77 -3.79 26.91
N GLU A 230 6.07 -3.94 27.20
CA GLU A 230 7.18 -3.24 26.57
C GLU A 230 7.56 -3.79 25.17
N ARG A 231 6.91 -4.88 24.73
CA ARG A 231 7.14 -5.52 23.44
C ARG A 231 5.93 -5.34 22.55
N LEU A 232 6.17 -5.09 21.27
CA LEU A 232 5.15 -5.15 20.24
C LEU A 232 5.23 -6.51 19.54
N ARG A 233 4.06 -7.09 19.25
CA ARG A 233 3.91 -8.26 18.39
C ARG A 233 2.94 -7.97 17.24
N LEU A 234 3.14 -8.63 16.11
CA LEU A 234 2.20 -8.52 14.99
C LEU A 234 1.01 -9.44 15.24
N SER A 235 -0.16 -8.84 15.41
CA SER A 235 -1.41 -9.59 15.45
C SER A 235 -1.86 -9.94 14.03
N PRO A 236 -2.37 -11.16 13.79
CA PRO A 236 -2.86 -11.54 12.47
C PRO A 236 -3.94 -10.59 11.97
N LEU A 237 -3.83 -10.20 10.70
CA LEU A 237 -4.87 -9.47 9.98
C LEU A 237 -6.07 -10.38 9.71
N ASP A 238 -7.16 -9.83 9.15
CA ASP A 238 -8.43 -10.55 8.99
C ASP A 238 -8.34 -11.78 8.07
N ASP A 239 -7.29 -11.86 7.24
CA ASP A 239 -6.97 -13.00 6.37
C ASP A 239 -5.94 -13.97 6.98
N GLY A 240 -5.59 -13.78 8.26
CA GLY A 240 -4.65 -14.59 9.02
C GLY A 240 -3.17 -14.30 8.75
N ARG A 241 -2.85 -13.34 7.88
CA ARG A 241 -1.45 -12.96 7.57
C ARG A 241 -0.91 -11.97 8.60
N ALA A 242 0.41 -11.98 8.80
CA ALA A 242 1.09 -11.01 9.67
C ALA A 242 1.10 -9.58 9.08
N TYR A 243 0.99 -9.47 7.75
CA TYR A 243 0.97 -8.20 7.03
C TYR A 243 0.22 -8.32 5.69
N ARG A 244 -0.16 -7.16 5.13
CA ARG A 244 -0.67 -7.01 3.75
C ARG A 244 0.28 -6.10 2.96
N LYS A 245 0.33 -6.32 1.65
CA LYS A 245 1.08 -5.47 0.71
C LYS A 245 0.11 -4.71 -0.18
N HIS A 246 0.32 -3.41 -0.27
CA HIS A 246 -0.29 -2.56 -1.28
C HIS A 246 0.81 -2.15 -2.25
N VAL A 247 0.50 -2.10 -3.54
CA VAL A 247 1.44 -1.68 -4.57
C VAL A 247 0.90 -0.47 -5.31
N LEU A 248 1.71 0.59 -5.40
CA LEU A 248 1.31 1.89 -5.93
C LEU A 248 2.06 2.15 -7.24
N ARG A 249 1.36 2.60 -8.28
CA ARG A 249 1.99 2.95 -9.57
C ARG A 249 2.68 4.30 -9.50
N LEU A 250 3.86 4.36 -8.89
CA LEU A 250 4.66 5.58 -8.74
C LEU A 250 5.72 5.76 -9.84
N GLY A 251 5.69 4.95 -10.89
CA GLY A 251 6.49 5.18 -12.11
C GLY A 251 7.99 4.89 -11.96
N GLY A 252 8.40 4.14 -10.95
CA GLY A 252 9.82 3.88 -10.65
C GLY A 252 10.30 4.52 -9.36
N LEU A 253 9.52 5.46 -8.82
CA LEU A 253 9.79 6.09 -7.53
C LEU A 253 9.39 5.17 -6.37
N GLY A 254 10.10 5.30 -5.25
CA GLY A 254 9.77 4.67 -3.97
C GLY A 254 8.95 5.59 -3.08
N VAL A 255 8.50 5.07 -1.95
CA VAL A 255 7.89 5.88 -0.88
C VAL A 255 9.00 6.46 -0.02
N ARG A 256 8.93 7.76 0.29
CA ARG A 256 9.83 8.51 1.17
C ARG A 256 9.17 8.85 2.51
N ASP A 257 7.89 9.22 2.47
CA ASP A 257 7.10 9.41 3.68
C ASP A 257 5.60 9.17 3.42
N LEU A 258 4.84 8.94 4.49
CA LEU A 258 3.39 8.77 4.49
C LEU A 258 2.73 9.76 5.45
N CYS A 259 1.67 10.44 5.02
CA CYS A 259 0.92 11.36 5.88
C CYS A 259 -0.59 11.14 5.76
N PRO A 260 -1.28 10.72 6.83
CA PRO A 260 -2.75 10.64 6.84
C PRO A 260 -3.42 11.97 6.55
N ASP A 261 -4.47 11.96 5.72
CA ASP A 261 -5.33 13.10 5.43
C ASP A 261 -6.78 12.64 5.26
N GLY A 262 -7.56 12.70 6.35
CA GLY A 262 -8.89 12.10 6.39
C GLY A 262 -8.81 10.58 6.21
N ASP A 263 -9.51 10.04 5.20
CA ASP A 263 -9.46 8.62 4.83
C ASP A 263 -8.36 8.28 3.81
N ASP A 264 -7.67 9.30 3.31
CA ASP A 264 -6.63 9.18 2.30
C ASP A 264 -5.24 9.11 2.95
N LEU A 265 -4.25 8.66 2.18
CA LEU A 265 -2.83 8.78 2.52
C LEU A 265 -2.13 9.65 1.49
N LEU A 266 -1.47 10.71 1.94
CA LEU A 266 -0.47 11.41 1.16
C LEU A 266 0.83 10.60 1.20
N VAL A 267 1.46 10.46 0.05
CA VAL A 267 2.68 9.70 -0.20
C VAL A 267 3.69 10.66 -0.78
N LEU A 268 4.78 10.90 -0.06
CA LEU A 268 5.96 11.52 -0.64
C LEU A 268 6.67 10.45 -1.48
N ALA A 269 6.78 10.67 -2.78
CA ALA A 269 7.36 9.74 -3.74
C ALA A 269 8.65 10.33 -4.32
N GLY A 270 9.74 9.56 -4.31
CA GLY A 270 11.05 10.04 -4.76
C GLY A 270 11.96 8.92 -5.27
N PRO A 271 13.18 9.27 -5.74
CA PRO A 271 14.15 8.30 -6.26
C PRO A 271 14.50 7.21 -5.24
N THR A 272 14.92 6.03 -5.71
CA THR A 272 15.17 4.86 -4.85
C THR A 272 16.65 4.55 -4.59
N MET A 273 17.55 5.20 -5.33
CA MET A 273 18.99 5.05 -5.21
C MET A 273 19.62 6.42 -4.93
N ASP A 274 20.94 6.46 -4.85
CA ASP A 274 21.75 7.67 -4.70
C ASP A 274 21.78 8.48 -6.00
N LEU A 275 20.61 8.94 -6.45
CA LEU A 275 20.45 9.86 -7.57
C LEU A 275 19.47 10.98 -7.22
N ASP A 276 19.72 12.13 -7.82
CA ASP A 276 18.72 13.20 -7.88
C ASP A 276 17.60 12.79 -8.84
N GLY A 277 16.39 13.26 -8.57
CA GLY A 277 15.27 12.98 -9.45
C GLY A 277 13.94 13.54 -8.96
N PRO A 278 12.87 13.29 -9.72
CA PRO A 278 11.58 13.92 -9.47
C PRO A 278 11.03 13.49 -8.11
N VAL A 279 10.51 14.48 -7.39
CA VAL A 279 9.82 14.29 -6.11
C VAL A 279 8.37 14.78 -6.22
N HIS A 280 7.44 13.95 -5.79
CA HIS A 280 6.01 14.21 -5.89
C HIS A 280 5.32 13.98 -4.55
N VAL A 281 4.31 14.78 -4.25
CA VAL A 281 3.28 14.38 -3.28
C VAL A 281 2.13 13.78 -4.07
N VAL A 282 1.83 12.51 -3.79
CA VAL A 282 0.77 11.74 -4.42
C VAL A 282 -0.26 11.39 -3.36
N ARG A 283 -1.54 11.49 -3.67
CA ARG A 283 -2.63 11.09 -2.77
C ARG A 283 -3.16 9.74 -3.18
N TRP A 284 -3.13 8.80 -2.25
CA TRP A 284 -3.80 7.51 -2.35
C TRP A 284 -5.19 7.62 -1.69
N HIS A 285 -6.21 7.62 -2.54
CA HIS A 285 -7.59 7.81 -2.10
C HIS A 285 -8.16 6.58 -1.38
N GLY A 286 -8.80 6.82 -0.24
CA GLY A 286 -9.45 5.80 0.59
C GLY A 286 -8.49 4.77 1.16
N ALA A 287 -7.19 5.07 1.23
CA ALA A 287 -6.15 4.16 1.67
C ALA A 287 -6.42 3.56 3.07
N LEU A 288 -6.92 4.38 4.00
CA LEU A 288 -7.18 3.95 5.37
C LEU A 288 -8.39 3.02 5.50
N ARG A 289 -9.27 3.01 4.49
CA ARG A 289 -10.45 2.14 4.42
C ARG A 289 -10.16 0.80 3.74
N ALA A 290 -9.00 0.63 3.11
CA ALA A 290 -8.64 -0.62 2.45
C ALA A 290 -8.54 -1.76 3.47
N ASP A 291 -9.31 -2.83 3.24
CA ASP A 291 -9.35 -4.05 4.07
C ASP A 291 -8.72 -5.26 3.36
N THR A 292 -8.34 -5.10 2.10
CA THR A 292 -7.63 -6.11 1.29
C THR A 292 -6.41 -5.48 0.60
N PRO A 293 -5.40 -6.29 0.22
CA PRO A 293 -4.30 -5.85 -0.65
C PRO A 293 -4.81 -5.06 -1.87
N GLN A 294 -4.17 -3.93 -2.19
CA GLN A 294 -4.56 -3.09 -3.33
C GLN A 294 -3.43 -2.95 -4.34
N VAL A 295 -3.79 -3.01 -5.62
CA VAL A 295 -2.94 -2.57 -6.74
C VAL A 295 -3.45 -1.19 -7.15
N VAL A 296 -2.85 -0.16 -6.57
CA VAL A 296 -3.34 1.22 -6.61
C VAL A 296 -2.80 1.93 -7.85
N ARG A 297 -3.69 2.45 -8.69
CA ARG A 297 -3.38 3.11 -9.97
C ARG A 297 -4.58 3.92 -10.47
N GLY A 298 -4.36 4.76 -11.48
CA GLY A 298 -5.44 5.50 -12.13
C GLY A 298 -6.07 6.51 -11.19
N ASP A 299 -7.39 6.52 -11.11
CA ASP A 299 -8.20 7.41 -10.26
C ASP A 299 -7.98 7.22 -8.75
N GLN A 300 -7.40 6.09 -8.33
CA GLN A 300 -7.05 5.85 -6.93
C GLN A 300 -5.79 6.60 -6.47
N LEU A 301 -4.99 7.15 -7.42
CA LEU A 301 -3.78 7.91 -7.15
C LEU A 301 -3.78 9.22 -7.94
N THR A 302 -3.85 10.34 -7.23
CA THR A 302 -3.70 11.68 -7.83
C THR A 302 -2.35 12.26 -7.46
N ARG A 303 -1.66 12.84 -8.45
CA ARG A 303 -0.46 13.64 -8.19
C ARG A 303 -0.91 15.04 -7.76
N GLU A 304 -0.66 15.39 -6.51
CA GLU A 304 -1.12 16.64 -5.92
C GLU A 304 -0.16 17.78 -6.21
N LEU A 305 1.14 17.56 -6.03
CA LEU A 305 2.15 18.59 -6.30
C LEU A 305 3.52 18.02 -6.64
N ASP A 306 4.31 18.90 -7.24
CA ASP A 306 5.72 18.70 -7.55
C ASP A 306 6.60 19.50 -6.62
N LEU A 307 7.47 18.79 -5.91
CA LEU A 307 8.46 19.42 -5.05
C LEU A 307 9.75 19.68 -5.84
N PRO A 308 10.39 20.84 -5.61
CA PRO A 308 11.72 21.08 -6.15
C PRO A 308 12.71 20.06 -5.55
N HIS A 309 13.75 19.73 -6.31
CA HIS A 309 14.91 18.99 -5.84
C HIS A 309 16.17 19.67 -6.40
N GLY A 310 17.23 19.73 -5.60
CA GLY A 310 18.54 20.19 -6.03
C GLY A 310 19.38 19.06 -6.63
N GLU A 311 20.56 19.40 -7.13
CA GLU A 311 21.60 18.41 -7.45
C GLU A 311 22.41 18.17 -6.17
N GLY A 312 22.29 16.97 -5.60
CA GLY A 312 22.96 16.58 -4.35
C GLY A 312 22.56 17.36 -3.09
N CYS A 313 21.42 18.06 -3.11
CA CYS A 313 20.90 18.79 -1.96
C CYS A 313 19.38 19.01 -2.05
N ASP A 314 18.78 19.43 -0.93
CA ASP A 314 17.33 19.67 -0.81
C ASP A 314 16.50 18.43 -1.18
N HIS A 315 16.91 17.26 -0.67
CA HIS A 315 16.16 16.03 -0.88
C HIS A 315 15.00 16.00 0.09
N ALA A 316 13.77 16.21 -0.38
CA ALA A 316 12.61 16.11 0.50
C ALA A 316 12.45 14.66 0.99
N GLU A 317 12.50 14.48 2.30
CA GLU A 317 12.42 13.16 2.95
C GLU A 317 11.19 13.02 3.85
N GLY A 318 10.65 14.11 4.42
CA GLY A 318 9.51 14.04 5.34
C GLY A 318 8.41 15.07 5.05
N ILE A 319 7.14 14.68 5.26
CA ILE A 319 5.95 15.54 5.13
C ILE A 319 5.00 15.44 6.32
N GLY A 320 4.43 16.59 6.73
CA GLY A 320 3.39 16.64 7.77
C GLY A 320 2.34 17.71 7.50
N LEU A 321 1.07 17.45 7.81
CA LEU A 321 0.00 18.45 7.68
C LEU A 321 0.11 19.53 8.76
N LEU A 322 0.12 20.80 8.37
CA LEU A 322 0.12 21.92 9.32
C LEU A 322 -1.28 22.45 9.60
N GLY A 323 -1.55 22.76 10.86
CA GLY A 323 -2.83 23.35 11.27
C GLY A 323 -3.97 22.32 11.36
N PRO A 324 -5.23 22.77 11.41
CA PRO A 324 -6.37 21.87 11.58
C PRO A 324 -6.56 20.96 10.36
N PRO A 325 -7.19 19.78 10.52
CA PRO A 325 -7.55 18.91 9.40
C PRO A 325 -8.25 19.69 8.28
N GLY A 326 -7.84 19.47 7.02
CA GLY A 326 -8.36 20.20 5.86
C GLY A 326 -7.74 21.58 5.61
N SER A 327 -6.72 22.00 6.38
CA SER A 327 -5.94 23.21 6.10
C SER A 327 -5.26 23.18 4.73
N GLY A 328 -4.96 21.96 4.25
CA GLY A 328 -4.26 21.69 3.00
C GLY A 328 -2.84 22.26 2.93
N ARG A 329 -2.18 22.48 4.07
CA ARG A 329 -0.76 22.88 4.10
C ARG A 329 0.11 21.74 4.60
N LEU A 330 1.24 21.53 3.95
CA LEU A 330 2.25 20.56 4.36
C LEU A 330 3.52 21.29 4.76
N VAL A 331 4.14 20.88 5.87
CA VAL A 331 5.56 21.11 6.10
C VAL A 331 6.36 20.03 5.39
N VAL A 332 7.45 20.42 4.75
CA VAL A 332 8.39 19.52 4.07
C VAL A 332 9.77 19.74 4.67
N VAL A 333 10.35 18.68 5.22
CA VAL A 333 11.74 18.66 5.69
C VAL A 333 12.63 17.96 4.66
N HIS A 334 13.91 18.31 4.68
CA HIS A 334 14.87 17.86 3.69
C HIS A 334 16.07 17.20 4.35
N ASP A 335 16.54 16.12 3.75
CA ASP A 335 17.90 15.64 3.92
C ASP A 335 18.86 16.46 3.05
N SER A 336 20.11 16.53 3.50
CA SER A 336 21.19 17.25 2.83
C SER A 336 20.75 18.66 2.37
N PRO A 337 20.23 19.51 3.28
CA PRO A 337 19.71 20.82 2.96
C PRO A 337 20.82 21.69 2.36
N SER A 338 20.47 22.44 1.32
CA SER A 338 21.38 23.37 0.67
C SER A 338 21.90 24.42 1.68
N PRO A 339 23.08 25.02 1.43
CA PRO A 339 23.63 26.06 2.29
C PRO A 339 22.68 27.25 2.52
N ALA A 340 21.74 27.50 1.60
CA ALA A 340 20.73 28.55 1.75
C ALA A 340 19.63 28.25 2.78
N ARG A 341 19.43 26.97 3.14
CA ARG A 341 18.48 26.53 4.17
C ARG A 341 19.12 26.41 5.55
N LEU A 342 20.44 26.34 5.61
CA LEU A 342 21.19 26.27 6.86
C LEU A 342 21.23 27.66 7.51
N THR A 343 20.98 27.71 8.81
CA THR A 343 21.06 28.92 9.63
C THR A 343 22.00 28.68 10.81
N ASP A 344 22.38 29.73 11.53
CA ASP A 344 23.33 29.62 12.66
C ASP A 344 22.83 28.69 13.78
N ASP A 345 21.51 28.59 13.95
CA ASP A 345 20.85 27.86 15.03
C ASP A 345 19.83 26.80 14.58
N GLY A 346 19.79 26.46 13.28
CA GLY A 346 18.82 25.51 12.76
C GLY A 346 18.77 25.38 11.24
N VAL A 347 17.60 24.97 10.74
CA VAL A 347 17.35 24.74 9.30
C VAL A 347 15.97 25.27 8.88
N LEU A 348 15.84 25.67 7.62
CA LEU A 348 14.58 26.08 7.01
C LEU A 348 13.86 24.89 6.36
N ALA A 349 12.62 24.64 6.81
CA ALA A 349 11.68 23.73 6.16
C ALA A 349 10.71 24.51 5.26
N ASP A 350 10.16 23.84 4.25
CA ASP A 350 9.19 24.45 3.34
C ASP A 350 7.77 24.24 3.85
N VAL A 351 6.91 25.22 3.60
CA VAL A 351 5.46 25.09 3.72
C VAL A 351 4.88 25.17 2.31
N VAL A 352 4.23 24.10 1.88
CA VAL A 352 3.59 23.98 0.56
C VAL A 352 2.08 23.82 0.73
N ARG A 353 1.32 24.20 -0.29
CA ARG A 353 -0.14 24.11 -0.29
C ARG A 353 -0.62 23.03 -1.25
N LEU A 354 -1.50 22.15 -0.76
CA LEU A 354 -2.21 21.16 -1.56
C LEU A 354 -3.28 21.84 -2.44
N PRO A 355 -3.50 21.37 -3.67
CA PRO A 355 -4.59 21.84 -4.51
C PRO A 355 -5.96 21.71 -3.82
N GLY A 356 -6.84 22.71 -3.99
CA GLY A 356 -8.20 22.68 -3.43
C GLY A 356 -8.34 23.09 -1.96
N ALA A 357 -7.25 23.46 -1.28
CA ALA A 357 -7.29 23.99 0.08
C ALA A 357 -7.99 25.37 0.12
N PRO A 358 -8.95 25.62 1.04
CA PRO A 358 -9.64 26.90 1.13
C PRO A 358 -8.64 28.04 1.37
N ASP A 359 -8.74 29.09 0.56
CA ASP A 359 -7.90 30.28 0.69
C ASP A 359 -8.40 31.15 1.83
N ARG A 360 -7.69 31.12 2.98
CA ARG A 360 -8.01 32.00 4.11
C ARG A 360 -7.53 33.45 3.91
N SER A 361 -6.88 33.77 2.78
CA SER A 361 -6.49 35.17 2.48
C SER A 361 -7.65 36.02 1.93
N ALA A 362 -8.81 35.42 1.66
CA ALA A 362 -9.97 36.15 1.14
C ALA A 362 -11.30 35.60 1.66
N THR A 363 -11.63 35.86 2.94
CA THR A 363 -13.00 36.19 3.39
C THR A 363 -12.99 36.38 4.91
N ASP A 364 -12.96 37.63 5.35
CA ASP A 364 -13.61 38.03 6.59
C ASP A 364 -14.62 39.13 6.24
N ARG A 365 -15.90 38.79 6.35
CA ARG A 365 -17.08 39.64 6.59
C ARG A 365 -18.35 38.86 6.26
N GLY A 366 -19.11 38.52 7.30
CA GLY A 366 -20.53 38.16 7.16
C GLY A 366 -20.93 37.00 8.05
N GLY A 367 -21.42 37.31 9.26
CA GLY A 367 -21.89 36.31 10.23
C GLY A 367 -23.35 35.87 10.04
N GLY A 368 -23.73 34.93 10.90
CA GLY A 368 -25.12 34.58 11.22
C GLY A 368 -25.52 33.14 10.90
N PRO A 369 -25.85 32.30 11.90
CA PRO A 369 -26.30 30.93 11.69
C PRO A 369 -27.83 30.83 11.58
N ALA A 370 -28.33 29.82 10.88
CA ALA A 370 -29.68 29.31 11.09
C ALA A 370 -29.77 27.83 10.67
N GLU A 371 -30.25 27.03 11.62
CA GLU A 371 -30.65 25.64 11.51
C GLU A 371 -31.80 25.45 10.51
N GLN A 372 -31.85 24.28 9.87
CA GLN A 372 -33.11 23.54 9.71
C GLN A 372 -32.89 22.08 9.31
N GLU A 373 -33.52 21.21 10.08
CA GLU A 373 -33.68 19.77 9.90
C GLU A 373 -34.54 19.44 8.66
N ALA A 374 -34.26 18.30 8.01
CA ALA A 374 -35.25 17.53 7.27
C ALA A 374 -34.89 16.03 7.27
N THR A 375 -35.85 15.21 7.71
CA THR A 375 -35.87 13.75 7.90
C THR A 375 -36.02 12.98 6.57
N PRO A 376 -35.61 11.69 6.44
CA PRO A 376 -35.52 11.00 5.15
C PRO A 376 -36.78 10.21 4.78
N GLY A 377 -37.06 10.12 3.47
CA GLY A 377 -38.07 9.25 2.88
C GLY A 377 -37.47 7.94 2.35
N ARG A 378 -38.03 6.81 2.79
CA ARG A 378 -37.83 5.46 2.22
C ARG A 378 -38.80 5.23 1.06
N GLU A 379 -38.35 4.55 0.01
CA GLU A 379 -39.23 3.74 -0.86
C GLU A 379 -38.59 2.37 -1.14
N GLU A 380 -39.40 1.32 -1.00
CA GLU A 380 -39.06 -0.09 -1.20
C GLU A 380 -39.63 -0.63 -2.53
N SER A 381 -38.81 -1.47 -3.19
CA SER A 381 -39.12 -2.77 -3.84
C SER A 381 -40.03 -2.89 -5.08
N GLY A 382 -39.52 -3.65 -6.07
CA GLY A 382 -40.28 -4.30 -7.13
C GLY A 382 -39.49 -5.46 -7.78
N THR A 383 -39.87 -6.71 -7.47
CA THR A 383 -39.24 -7.96 -7.94
C THR A 383 -39.94 -8.54 -9.17
N THR A 384 -39.18 -8.84 -10.23
CA THR A 384 -39.54 -9.80 -11.29
C THR A 384 -38.41 -10.81 -11.46
N SER A 385 -38.71 -12.12 -11.47
CA SER A 385 -37.71 -13.18 -11.65
C SER A 385 -37.05 -13.07 -13.03
N ARG A 386 -35.82 -12.56 -13.04
CA ARG A 386 -35.04 -12.32 -14.26
C ARG A 386 -34.34 -13.61 -14.72
N GLY A 387 -34.60 -14.07 -15.94
CA GLY A 387 -33.99 -15.29 -16.52
C GLY A 387 -32.52 -15.10 -16.94
N VAL A 388 -31.75 -16.20 -16.96
CA VAL A 388 -30.33 -16.21 -17.38
C VAL A 388 -30.22 -16.23 -18.90
N HIS A 389 -29.43 -15.33 -19.49
CA HIS A 389 -29.22 -15.26 -20.95
C HIS A 389 -27.80 -14.76 -21.30
N LEU A 390 -27.39 -14.97 -22.55
CA LEU A 390 -26.05 -14.61 -23.06
C LEU A 390 -26.11 -13.29 -23.85
N ARG A 391 -25.22 -12.34 -23.53
CA ARG A 391 -25.08 -11.05 -24.24
C ARG A 391 -23.69 -10.89 -24.85
N GLU A 392 -23.60 -10.19 -25.97
CA GLU A 392 -22.33 -9.78 -26.55
C GLU A 392 -21.58 -8.82 -25.62
N ILE A 393 -20.25 -8.89 -25.66
CA ILE A 393 -19.40 -7.98 -24.89
C ILE A 393 -19.06 -6.79 -25.78
N THR A 394 -19.67 -5.66 -25.48
CA THR A 394 -19.44 -4.35 -26.11
C THR A 394 -18.66 -3.46 -25.16
N ASP A 395 -18.20 -2.29 -25.60
CA ASP A 395 -17.46 -1.38 -24.71
C ASP A 395 -18.30 -0.91 -23.52
N ASP A 396 -19.61 -0.75 -23.69
CA ASP A 396 -20.56 -0.35 -22.65
C ASP A 396 -20.66 -1.35 -21.48
N ASN A 397 -20.50 -2.65 -21.74
CA ASN A 397 -20.60 -3.68 -20.69
C ASN A 397 -19.27 -4.34 -20.36
N ARG A 398 -18.20 -4.04 -21.11
CA ARG A 398 -16.88 -4.68 -20.98
C ARG A 398 -16.33 -4.52 -19.58
N GLU A 399 -16.47 -3.35 -18.99
CA GLU A 399 -15.98 -3.08 -17.64
C GLU A 399 -16.74 -3.90 -16.58
N ALA A 400 -18.07 -3.88 -16.62
CA ALA A 400 -18.92 -4.63 -15.70
C ALA A 400 -18.67 -6.15 -15.80
N VAL A 401 -18.45 -6.66 -17.01
CA VAL A 401 -18.13 -8.07 -17.27
C VAL A 401 -16.71 -8.42 -16.81
N ARG A 402 -15.74 -7.50 -16.96
CA ARG A 402 -14.38 -7.64 -16.40
C ARG A 402 -14.34 -7.58 -14.87
N ALA A 403 -15.36 -7.03 -14.23
CA ALA A 403 -15.48 -6.96 -12.77
C ALA A 403 -15.94 -8.28 -12.13
N LEU A 404 -16.41 -9.25 -12.90
CA LEU A 404 -16.88 -10.55 -12.38
C LEU A 404 -15.73 -11.33 -11.72
N ARG A 405 -16.00 -11.94 -10.56
CA ARG A 405 -14.99 -12.72 -9.78
C ARG A 405 -15.56 -14.06 -9.33
N VAL A 406 -14.77 -15.13 -9.36
CA VAL A 406 -15.11 -16.40 -8.68
C VAL A 406 -14.71 -16.33 -7.20
N ARG A 407 -15.07 -17.34 -6.40
CA ARG A 407 -14.60 -17.44 -5.01
C ARG A 407 -13.10 -17.77 -5.00
N GLY A 408 -12.34 -17.24 -4.04
CA GLY A 408 -10.86 -17.38 -3.99
C GLY A 408 -10.34 -18.82 -4.17
N ARG A 409 -10.99 -19.81 -3.54
CA ARG A 409 -10.62 -21.23 -3.70
C ARG A 409 -10.76 -21.80 -5.13
N GLN A 410 -11.44 -21.08 -6.02
CA GLN A 410 -11.68 -21.45 -7.43
C GLN A 410 -10.86 -20.61 -8.41
N GLU A 411 -10.17 -19.56 -7.96
CA GLU A 411 -9.38 -18.68 -8.83
C GLU A 411 -8.21 -19.40 -9.49
N ARG A 412 -7.68 -20.45 -8.84
CA ARG A 412 -6.68 -21.34 -9.45
C ARG A 412 -7.21 -22.16 -10.62
N PHE A 413 -8.53 -22.39 -10.69
CA PHE A 413 -9.14 -23.32 -11.65
C PHE A 413 -9.75 -22.61 -12.88
N VAL A 414 -9.95 -21.28 -12.84
CA VAL A 414 -10.52 -20.51 -13.95
C VAL A 414 -9.90 -19.12 -13.97
N ALA A 415 -9.30 -18.72 -15.10
CA ALA A 415 -8.73 -17.38 -15.22
C ALA A 415 -9.81 -16.28 -15.24
N SER A 416 -9.38 -15.07 -14.91
CA SER A 416 -10.24 -13.89 -14.94
C SER A 416 -10.82 -13.62 -16.35
N VAL A 417 -11.91 -12.86 -16.40
CA VAL A 417 -12.50 -12.42 -17.68
C VAL A 417 -11.51 -11.58 -18.49
N SER A 418 -10.71 -10.72 -17.84
CA SER A 418 -9.68 -9.92 -18.51
C SER A 418 -8.58 -10.77 -19.15
N THR A 419 -8.13 -11.82 -18.44
CA THR A 419 -7.20 -12.82 -18.98
C THR A 419 -7.84 -13.56 -20.16
N SER A 420 -9.09 -14.02 -19.99
CA SER A 420 -9.84 -14.74 -21.03
C SER A 420 -9.99 -13.93 -22.32
N LEU A 421 -10.26 -12.62 -22.22
CA LEU A 421 -10.34 -11.73 -23.39
C LEU A 421 -8.98 -11.48 -24.05
N ARG A 422 -7.88 -11.46 -23.27
CA ARG A 422 -6.52 -11.37 -23.80
C ARG A 422 -6.15 -12.67 -24.53
N ASP A 423 -6.37 -13.82 -23.90
CA ASP A 423 -6.08 -15.13 -24.48
C ASP A 423 -6.83 -15.29 -25.82
N ALA A 424 -8.08 -14.84 -25.89
CA ALA A 424 -8.86 -14.80 -27.13
C ALA A 424 -8.21 -13.92 -28.22
N ALA A 425 -7.71 -12.74 -27.87
CA ALA A 425 -7.04 -11.83 -28.81
C ALA A 425 -5.68 -12.39 -29.29
N GLU A 426 -4.96 -13.10 -28.42
CA GLU A 426 -3.66 -13.70 -28.72
C GLU A 426 -3.77 -15.04 -29.48
N SER A 427 -4.93 -15.71 -29.40
CA SER A 427 -5.20 -17.00 -30.04
C SER A 427 -6.34 -16.96 -31.07
N PRO A 428 -6.27 -16.13 -32.12
CA PRO A 428 -7.34 -16.03 -33.13
C PRO A 428 -7.58 -17.36 -33.87
N LYS A 429 -6.56 -18.24 -33.93
CA LYS A 429 -6.65 -19.60 -34.50
C LYS A 429 -7.62 -20.51 -33.74
N ALA A 430 -7.83 -20.28 -32.45
CA ALA A 430 -8.84 -20.96 -31.64
C ALA A 430 -10.28 -20.56 -32.02
N ASN A 431 -10.46 -19.56 -32.90
CA ASN A 431 -11.76 -18.99 -33.24
C ASN A 431 -12.64 -18.73 -32.00
N PRO A 432 -12.17 -17.87 -31.07
CA PRO A 432 -12.83 -17.67 -29.78
C PRO A 432 -14.21 -17.03 -29.96
N TRP A 433 -15.20 -17.67 -29.36
CA TRP A 433 -16.56 -17.16 -29.21
C TRP A 433 -16.85 -16.95 -27.73
N TYR A 434 -17.10 -15.72 -27.30
CA TYR A 434 -17.36 -15.39 -25.90
C TYR A 434 -18.59 -14.52 -25.71
N ARG A 435 -19.24 -14.66 -24.55
CA ARG A 435 -20.44 -13.91 -24.15
C ARG A 435 -20.39 -13.59 -22.66
N ALA A 436 -20.99 -12.47 -22.28
CA ALA A 436 -21.35 -12.20 -20.90
C ALA A 436 -22.62 -12.97 -20.54
N VAL A 437 -22.70 -13.45 -19.31
CA VAL A 437 -23.89 -14.11 -18.76
C VAL A 437 -24.63 -13.08 -17.91
N TYR A 438 -25.90 -12.86 -18.21
CA TYR A 438 -26.76 -11.89 -17.54
C TYR A 438 -27.92 -12.57 -16.82
N CYS A 439 -28.31 -12.03 -15.67
CA CYS A 439 -29.56 -12.34 -14.99
C CYS A 439 -30.44 -11.07 -15.02
N GLY A 440 -31.27 -10.96 -16.06
CA GLY A 440 -31.92 -9.69 -16.41
C GLY A 440 -30.88 -8.66 -16.85
N GLU A 441 -30.79 -7.51 -16.18
CA GLU A 441 -29.82 -6.46 -16.53
C GLU A 441 -28.48 -6.56 -15.79
N GLU A 442 -28.33 -7.50 -14.86
CA GLU A 442 -27.09 -7.65 -14.10
C GLU A 442 -26.14 -8.68 -14.75
N PRO A 443 -24.87 -8.34 -15.01
CA PRO A 443 -23.87 -9.32 -15.42
C PRO A 443 -23.52 -10.22 -14.22
N VAL A 444 -23.64 -11.53 -14.41
CA VAL A 444 -23.48 -12.56 -13.36
C VAL A 444 -22.45 -13.63 -13.72
N GLY A 445 -21.90 -13.60 -14.93
CA GLY A 445 -20.93 -14.59 -15.38
C GLY A 445 -20.33 -14.29 -16.76
N PHE A 446 -19.45 -15.17 -17.20
CA PHE A 446 -18.76 -15.09 -18.49
C PHE A 446 -18.57 -16.50 -19.05
N VAL A 447 -18.65 -16.62 -20.37
CA VAL A 447 -18.45 -17.90 -21.06
C VAL A 447 -17.65 -17.70 -22.34
N MET A 448 -16.75 -18.63 -22.63
CA MET A 448 -15.92 -18.62 -23.82
C MET A 448 -15.71 -20.03 -24.37
N LEU A 449 -15.86 -20.17 -25.69
CA LEU A 449 -15.65 -21.39 -26.44
C LEU A 449 -14.58 -21.16 -27.51
N SER A 450 -13.82 -22.22 -27.81
CA SER A 450 -13.21 -22.39 -29.12
C SER A 450 -14.29 -22.96 -30.04
N TRP A 451 -14.71 -22.19 -31.04
CA TRP A 451 -15.91 -22.45 -31.82
C TRP A 451 -15.59 -22.70 -33.29
N LYS A 452 -15.75 -23.93 -33.78
CA LYS A 452 -15.40 -24.35 -35.14
C LYS A 452 -14.02 -23.87 -35.61
N PRO A 453 -12.94 -24.03 -34.81
CA PRO A 453 -11.62 -23.65 -35.28
C PRO A 453 -11.23 -24.48 -36.52
N ARG A 454 -10.60 -23.86 -37.53
CA ARG A 454 -10.03 -24.59 -38.67
C ARG A 454 -8.78 -25.39 -38.27
N LYS A 455 -7.96 -24.80 -37.41
CA LYS A 455 -6.79 -25.35 -36.72
C LYS A 455 -6.58 -24.51 -35.46
N GLY A 456 -6.37 -25.12 -34.31
CA GLY A 456 -6.18 -24.40 -33.06
C GLY A 456 -5.64 -25.30 -31.95
N PRO A 457 -5.30 -24.73 -30.79
CA PRO A 457 -4.77 -25.50 -29.66
C PRO A 457 -5.83 -26.40 -29.01
N TYR A 458 -7.11 -26.03 -29.11
CA TYR A 458 -8.21 -26.79 -28.50
C TYR A 458 -8.73 -27.92 -29.39
N ARG A 459 -9.09 -29.04 -28.76
CA ARG A 459 -9.60 -30.23 -29.43
C ARG A 459 -11.06 -30.07 -29.86
N GLY A 460 -11.43 -30.77 -30.94
CA GLY A 460 -12.80 -30.85 -31.44
C GLY A 460 -13.32 -29.57 -32.09
N ARG A 461 -14.58 -29.61 -32.53
CA ARG A 461 -15.25 -28.46 -33.17
C ARG A 461 -15.84 -27.48 -32.15
N HIS A 462 -16.08 -27.92 -30.92
CA HIS A 462 -16.71 -27.13 -29.85
C HIS A 462 -16.04 -27.45 -28.52
N PHE A 463 -15.22 -26.52 -28.03
CA PHE A 463 -14.51 -26.68 -26.76
C PHE A 463 -14.85 -25.53 -25.82
N LEU A 464 -15.43 -25.83 -24.66
CA LEU A 464 -15.65 -24.88 -23.58
C LEU A 464 -14.32 -24.53 -22.95
N TRP A 465 -13.82 -23.35 -23.30
CA TRP A 465 -12.53 -22.84 -22.87
C TRP A 465 -12.64 -22.13 -21.52
N ARG A 466 -13.70 -21.35 -21.27
CA ARG A 466 -13.95 -20.71 -19.98
C ARG A 466 -15.43 -20.74 -19.62
N LEU A 467 -15.72 -21.04 -18.35
CA LEU A 467 -17.01 -20.79 -17.74
C LEU A 467 -16.79 -20.19 -16.35
N LEU A 468 -17.33 -18.98 -16.15
CA LEU A 468 -17.21 -18.23 -14.90
C LEU A 468 -18.60 -17.79 -14.46
N VAL A 469 -18.94 -18.06 -13.19
CA VAL A 469 -20.11 -17.48 -12.52
C VAL A 469 -19.61 -16.69 -11.32
N ASP A 470 -20.03 -15.44 -11.24
CA ASP A 470 -19.60 -14.53 -10.19
C ASP A 470 -19.98 -15.06 -8.79
N LYS A 471 -19.06 -14.92 -7.84
CA LYS A 471 -19.14 -15.45 -6.47
C LYS A 471 -20.43 -15.06 -5.75
N ARG A 472 -20.99 -13.88 -6.06
CA ARG A 472 -22.24 -13.37 -5.49
C ARG A 472 -23.46 -14.16 -5.97
N HIS A 473 -23.36 -14.83 -7.11
CA HIS A 473 -24.46 -15.51 -7.80
C HIS A 473 -24.26 -17.04 -7.95
N GLN A 474 -23.15 -17.60 -7.44
CA GLN A 474 -22.92 -19.04 -7.41
C GLN A 474 -23.94 -19.78 -6.53
N GLY A 475 -24.21 -21.05 -6.85
CA GLY A 475 -25.17 -21.89 -6.13
C GLY A 475 -26.64 -21.68 -6.53
N ARG A 476 -26.90 -20.78 -7.50
CA ARG A 476 -28.26 -20.44 -7.97
C ARG A 476 -28.64 -21.11 -9.30
N GLY A 477 -27.92 -22.16 -9.72
CA GLY A 477 -28.17 -22.87 -10.98
C GLY A 477 -27.71 -22.17 -12.27
N ILE A 478 -27.07 -20.99 -12.20
CA ILE A 478 -26.64 -20.19 -13.36
C ILE A 478 -25.72 -20.97 -14.30
N GLY A 479 -24.70 -21.66 -13.76
CA GLY A 479 -23.78 -22.44 -14.59
C GLY A 479 -24.47 -23.55 -15.39
N ARG A 480 -25.48 -24.21 -14.80
CA ARG A 480 -26.31 -25.19 -15.49
C ARG A 480 -27.14 -24.54 -16.60
N ALA A 481 -27.76 -23.38 -16.33
CA ALA A 481 -28.54 -22.65 -17.33
C ALA A 481 -27.70 -22.18 -18.53
N VAL A 482 -26.46 -21.72 -18.28
CA VAL A 482 -25.50 -21.36 -19.33
C VAL A 482 -25.15 -22.58 -20.18
N LEU A 483 -24.81 -23.70 -19.54
CA LEU A 483 -24.47 -24.93 -20.27
C LEU A 483 -25.63 -25.48 -21.09
N THR A 484 -26.88 -25.38 -20.62
CA THR A 484 -28.05 -25.73 -21.42
C THR A 484 -28.13 -24.90 -22.71
N GLN A 485 -27.97 -23.58 -22.61
CA GLN A 485 -27.97 -22.69 -23.79
C GLN A 485 -26.81 -23.02 -24.75
N LEU A 486 -25.62 -23.30 -24.22
CA LEU A 486 -24.49 -23.71 -25.05
C LEU A 486 -24.75 -25.02 -25.78
N VAL A 487 -25.35 -26.01 -25.12
CA VAL A 487 -25.69 -27.29 -25.75
C VAL A 487 -26.69 -27.09 -26.89
N ASP A 488 -27.68 -26.22 -26.71
CA ASP A 488 -28.64 -25.90 -27.76
C ASP A 488 -27.95 -25.20 -28.95
N LEU A 489 -27.01 -24.27 -28.69
CA LEU A 489 -26.19 -23.65 -29.73
C LEU A 489 -25.33 -24.66 -30.49
N VAL A 490 -24.66 -25.57 -29.77
CA VAL A 490 -23.81 -26.62 -30.38
C VAL A 490 -24.65 -27.58 -31.22
N ARG A 491 -25.83 -27.98 -30.73
CA ARG A 491 -26.77 -28.81 -31.51
C ARG A 491 -27.28 -28.11 -32.76
N ALA A 492 -27.63 -26.82 -32.65
CA ALA A 492 -28.06 -26.03 -33.80
C ALA A 492 -26.94 -25.89 -34.86
N ASP A 493 -25.67 -25.96 -34.44
CA ASP A 493 -24.51 -26.00 -35.32
C ASP A 493 -24.18 -27.42 -35.87
N GLY A 494 -24.97 -28.43 -35.50
CA GLY A 494 -24.73 -29.84 -35.86
C GLY A 494 -23.57 -30.50 -35.10
N GLY A 495 -23.19 -29.96 -33.94
CA GLY A 495 -22.21 -30.57 -33.06
C GLY A 495 -22.77 -31.80 -32.34
N THR A 496 -21.97 -32.87 -32.29
CA THR A 496 -22.33 -34.15 -31.65
C THR A 496 -21.73 -34.31 -30.25
N GLU A 497 -20.93 -33.34 -29.81
CA GLU A 497 -20.29 -33.33 -28.50
C GLU A 497 -19.85 -31.90 -28.10
N LEU A 498 -19.67 -31.67 -26.81
CA LEU A 498 -19.01 -30.49 -26.25
C LEU A 498 -17.84 -30.95 -25.38
N LEU A 499 -16.64 -30.44 -25.67
CA LEU A 499 -15.41 -30.78 -24.94
C LEU A 499 -15.05 -29.68 -23.93
N THR A 500 -14.31 -30.02 -22.87
CA THR A 500 -13.64 -29.09 -21.95
C THR A 500 -12.48 -29.80 -21.27
N SER A 501 -11.62 -29.10 -20.56
CA SER A 501 -10.55 -29.66 -19.72
C SER A 501 -10.65 -29.13 -18.31
N ILE A 502 -10.20 -29.91 -17.33
CA ILE A 502 -10.20 -29.53 -15.92
C ILE A 502 -8.91 -29.93 -15.21
N GLU A 503 -8.41 -29.07 -14.35
CA GLU A 503 -7.30 -29.43 -13.46
C GLU A 503 -7.77 -30.48 -12.42
N PRO A 504 -7.04 -31.61 -12.25
CA PRO A 504 -7.37 -32.61 -11.24
C PRO A 504 -7.06 -32.09 -9.83
N GLY A 505 -7.98 -32.29 -8.88
CA GLY A 505 -7.71 -31.95 -7.47
C GLY A 505 -8.94 -31.84 -6.57
N LYS A 506 -8.71 -31.91 -5.25
CA LYS A 506 -9.76 -31.74 -4.24
C LYS A 506 -10.33 -30.32 -4.32
N GLY A 507 -11.65 -30.22 -4.53
CA GLY A 507 -12.35 -28.94 -4.72
C GLY A 507 -12.34 -28.38 -6.14
N GLY A 508 -11.84 -29.14 -7.13
CA GLY A 508 -11.90 -28.80 -8.55
C GLY A 508 -13.32 -28.88 -9.15
N PRO A 509 -13.48 -28.49 -10.42
CA PRO A 509 -14.81 -28.38 -11.05
C PRO A 509 -15.42 -29.73 -11.48
N TRP A 510 -14.74 -30.86 -11.24
CA TRP A 510 -15.21 -32.19 -11.63
C TRP A 510 -16.65 -32.52 -11.20
N PRO A 511 -17.07 -32.36 -9.91
CA PRO A 511 -18.43 -32.70 -9.50
C PRO A 511 -19.50 -31.89 -10.22
N PHE A 512 -19.18 -30.65 -10.62
CA PHE A 512 -20.10 -29.79 -11.39
C PHE A 512 -20.30 -30.32 -12.81
N TYR A 513 -19.22 -30.64 -13.53
CA TYR A 513 -19.32 -31.17 -14.89
C TYR A 513 -19.91 -32.59 -14.92
N GLN A 514 -19.54 -33.44 -13.96
CA GLN A 514 -20.11 -34.78 -13.81
C GLN A 514 -21.63 -34.73 -13.62
N GLY A 515 -22.14 -33.83 -12.77
CA GLY A 515 -23.57 -33.63 -12.54
C GLY A 515 -24.36 -33.08 -13.75
N LEU A 516 -23.67 -32.72 -14.83
CA LEU A 516 -24.23 -32.27 -16.11
C LEU A 516 -24.05 -33.29 -17.24
N GLY A 517 -23.50 -34.48 -16.94
CA GLY A 517 -23.36 -35.58 -17.90
C GLY A 517 -22.04 -35.60 -18.65
N PHE A 518 -21.07 -34.76 -18.29
CA PHE A 518 -19.71 -34.88 -18.84
C PHE A 518 -19.03 -36.15 -18.34
N GLN A 519 -18.26 -36.79 -19.21
CA GLN A 519 -17.52 -38.02 -18.96
C GLN A 519 -16.04 -37.78 -19.29
N PRO A 520 -15.08 -38.32 -18.51
CA PRO A 520 -13.67 -38.26 -18.87
C PRO A 520 -13.44 -39.01 -20.17
N THR A 521 -12.62 -38.47 -21.06
CA THR A 521 -12.25 -39.16 -22.31
C THR A 521 -11.11 -40.16 -22.11
N GLY A 522 -10.38 -40.05 -20.99
CA GLY A 522 -9.13 -40.75 -20.74
C GLY A 522 -7.89 -40.01 -21.26
N GLU A 523 -8.07 -38.87 -21.94
CA GLU A 523 -6.98 -38.02 -22.43
C GLU A 523 -6.60 -36.94 -21.41
N LEU A 524 -5.34 -36.50 -21.48
CA LEU A 524 -4.82 -35.34 -20.76
C LEU A 524 -4.38 -34.25 -21.75
N ASP A 525 -4.58 -32.99 -21.38
CA ASP A 525 -4.12 -31.80 -22.12
C ASP A 525 -3.42 -30.85 -21.15
N ASP A 526 -2.11 -30.64 -21.30
CA ASP A 526 -1.25 -29.90 -20.36
C ASP A 526 -1.44 -30.27 -18.87
N GLY A 527 -1.71 -31.56 -18.60
CA GLY A 527 -1.94 -32.08 -17.24
C GLY A 527 -3.39 -31.96 -16.75
N GLU A 528 -4.28 -31.34 -17.52
CA GLU A 528 -5.72 -31.29 -17.26
C GLU A 528 -6.45 -32.51 -17.85
N ILE A 529 -7.49 -32.98 -17.17
CA ILE A 529 -8.33 -34.10 -17.65
C ILE A 529 -9.32 -33.58 -18.68
N VAL A 530 -9.29 -34.16 -19.89
CA VAL A 530 -10.25 -33.83 -20.94
C VAL A 530 -11.59 -34.51 -20.66
N LEU A 531 -12.66 -33.71 -20.71
CA LEU A 531 -14.04 -34.14 -20.51
C LEU A 531 -14.84 -33.97 -21.80
N ARG A 532 -15.81 -34.87 -21.99
CA ARG A 532 -16.75 -34.85 -23.11
C ARG A 532 -18.18 -34.95 -22.61
N LEU A 533 -19.04 -34.08 -23.11
CA LEU A 533 -20.50 -34.25 -23.06
C LEU A 533 -20.99 -34.74 -24.42
N PRO A 534 -21.42 -36.01 -24.55
CA PRO A 534 -22.03 -36.51 -25.79
C PRO A 534 -23.37 -35.82 -26.05
N LEU A 535 -23.56 -35.33 -27.27
CA LEU A 535 -24.79 -34.69 -27.74
C LEU A 535 -25.39 -35.54 -28.88
N PRO A 536 -26.02 -36.68 -28.56
CA PRO A 536 -26.68 -37.49 -29.58
C PRO A 536 -27.71 -36.64 -30.33
N ALA A 537 -27.86 -36.90 -31.62
CA ALA A 537 -28.91 -36.30 -32.42
C ALA A 537 -30.27 -36.58 -31.75
N ARG A 538 -31.10 -35.53 -31.65
CA ARG A 538 -32.47 -35.67 -31.15
C ARG A 538 -33.33 -36.46 -32.12
#